data_AF-A0A2E8DEJ5-F1
#
_entry.id   AF-A0A2E8DEJ5-F1
#
_cell.length_a   1.000
_cell.length_b   1.000
_cell.length_c   1.000
_cell.angle_alpha   90.00
_cell.angle_beta   90.00
_cell.angle_gamma   90.00
#
_symmetry.space_group_name_H-M   'P 1'
#
loop_
_entity.id
_entity.type
_entity.pdbx_description
1 polymer ?
#
loop_
_entity_poly.entity_id
_entity_poly.type
_entity_poly.pdbx_seq_one_letter_code
_entity_poly.pdbx_strand_id
1 'polypeptide(L)'
;MITEWDSLHPNGTEVHLQSIVADQMLCTRYEAGTCHDGTEGELYDLAEDPLQRVNLWDDPAAGPRKVELLEALEETIPDRPTNPLPAEAAV
;
A
#
# COMPACT_ATOMS: atom_id res chain seq x y z
N MET A 1 8.61 8.27 3.71
CA MET A 1 7.24 8.87 3.69
C MET A 1 6.26 7.72 3.76
N ILE A 2 5.15 7.85 4.51
CA ILE A 2 4.07 6.85 4.51
C ILE A 2 2.75 7.50 4.11
N THR A 3 1.87 6.71 3.50
CA THR A 3 0.47 7.07 3.22
C THR A 3 -0.43 5.87 3.46
N GLU A 4 -1.63 6.11 3.95
CA GLU A 4 -2.71 5.14 4.01
C GLU A 4 -3.89 5.66 3.19
N TRP A 5 -4.55 4.76 2.46
CA TRP A 5 -5.75 5.02 1.70
C TRP A 5 -6.79 3.96 2.01
N ASP A 6 -7.85 4.38 2.70
CA ASP A 6 -9.03 3.57 2.96
C ASP A 6 -10.21 4.12 2.15
N SER A 7 -10.88 3.25 1.40
CA SER A 7 -12.07 3.58 0.64
C SER A 7 -13.22 2.66 0.99
N LEU A 8 -14.31 3.23 1.49
CA LEU A 8 -15.57 2.56 1.77
C LEU A 8 -16.68 3.16 0.94
N HIS A 9 -17.27 2.37 0.06
CA HIS A 9 -18.38 2.78 -0.79
C HIS A 9 -19.73 2.39 -0.16
N PRO A 10 -20.83 3.13 -0.44
CA PRO A 10 -22.16 2.83 0.12
C PRO A 10 -22.71 1.43 -0.22
N ASN A 11 -22.19 0.79 -1.26
CA ASN A 11 -22.54 -0.58 -1.65
C ASN A 11 -21.75 -1.66 -0.90
N GLY A 12 -20.90 -1.27 0.06
CA GLY A 12 -20.03 -2.16 0.83
C GLY A 12 -18.72 -2.51 0.14
N THR A 13 -18.37 -1.88 -1.00
CA THR A 13 -17.05 -2.08 -1.62
C THR A 13 -15.98 -1.36 -0.82
N GLU A 14 -14.99 -2.13 -0.40
CA GLU A 14 -13.86 -1.70 0.42
C GLU A 14 -12.51 -1.99 -0.25
N VAL A 15 -11.61 -1.00 -0.19
CA VAL A 15 -10.21 -1.06 -0.65
C VAL A 15 -9.32 -0.41 0.42
N HIS A 16 -8.26 -1.10 0.80
CA HIS A 16 -7.33 -0.71 1.86
C HIS A 16 -5.89 -0.82 1.34
N LEU A 17 -5.21 0.32 1.21
CA LEU A 17 -3.85 0.40 0.69
C LEU A 17 -2.96 1.18 1.65
N GLN A 18 -1.75 0.70 1.84
CA GLN A 18 -0.73 1.40 2.63
C GLN A 18 0.56 1.42 1.84
N SER A 19 1.19 2.59 1.76
CA SER A 19 2.39 2.79 0.97
C SER A 19 3.51 3.39 1.81
N ILE A 20 4.73 2.96 1.53
CA ILE A 20 5.96 3.56 2.04
C ILE A 20 6.88 3.92 0.87
N VAL A 21 7.52 5.09 0.98
CA VAL A 21 8.65 5.48 0.13
C VAL A 21 9.90 5.61 1.00
N ALA A 22 10.92 4.79 0.72
CA ALA A 22 12.23 4.80 1.35
C ALA A 22 13.34 4.43 0.35
N ASP A 23 14.44 5.19 0.35
CA ASP A 23 15.58 5.06 -0.58
C ASP A 23 15.16 4.90 -2.06
N GLN A 24 14.25 5.76 -2.51
CA GLN A 24 13.69 5.76 -3.87
C GLN A 24 12.88 4.51 -4.24
N MET A 25 12.59 3.61 -3.28
CA MET A 25 11.66 2.51 -3.51
C MET A 25 10.27 2.92 -3.03
N LEU A 26 9.25 2.71 -3.87
CA LEU A 26 7.85 2.76 -3.50
C LEU A 26 7.35 1.33 -3.29
N CYS A 27 6.81 1.04 -2.10
CA CYS A 27 6.13 -0.21 -1.80
C CYS A 27 4.71 0.11 -1.34
N THR A 28 3.71 -0.50 -1.98
CA THR A 28 2.30 -0.42 -1.58
C THR A 28 1.80 -1.83 -1.29
N ARG A 29 1.35 -2.10 -0.05
CA ARG A 29 0.65 -3.36 0.27
C ARG A 29 -0.84 -3.17 0.12
N TYR A 30 -1.50 -4.17 -0.47
CA TYR A 30 -2.96 -4.22 -0.51
C TYR A 30 -3.40 -5.12 0.63
N GLU A 31 -4.23 -4.60 1.52
CA GLU A 31 -4.81 -5.44 2.57
C GLU A 31 -6.08 -6.13 2.07
N ALA A 32 -6.50 -7.15 2.80
CA ALA A 32 -7.73 -7.84 2.50
C ALA A 32 -8.93 -6.87 2.58
N GLY A 33 -9.74 -6.88 1.54
CA GLY A 33 -10.96 -6.10 1.44
C GLY A 33 -11.95 -6.81 0.52
N THR A 34 -12.82 -6.07 -0.14
CA THR A 34 -13.73 -6.68 -1.13
C THR A 34 -13.09 -6.93 -2.49
N CYS A 35 -12.03 -6.17 -2.80
CA CYS A 35 -11.34 -6.23 -4.10
C CYS A 35 -10.05 -7.04 -4.07
N HIS A 36 -9.43 -7.19 -2.90
CA HIS A 36 -8.11 -7.81 -2.74
C HIS A 36 -8.14 -8.85 -1.62
N ASP A 37 -7.37 -9.92 -1.76
CA ASP A 37 -7.24 -10.98 -0.76
C ASP A 37 -6.14 -10.72 0.28
N GLY A 38 -5.41 -9.62 0.14
CA GLY A 38 -4.33 -9.21 1.04
C GLY A 38 -2.94 -9.74 0.67
N THR A 39 -2.78 -10.43 -0.47
CA THR A 39 -1.49 -10.99 -0.91
C THR A 39 -0.82 -10.17 -2.02
N GLU A 40 -1.60 -9.31 -2.65
CA GLU A 40 -1.20 -8.44 -3.76
C GLU A 40 -0.52 -7.15 -3.26
N GLY A 41 0.14 -6.46 -4.18
CA GLY A 41 0.72 -5.15 -3.92
C GLY A 41 1.55 -4.64 -5.08
N GLU A 42 2.26 -3.55 -4.83
CA GLU A 42 3.10 -2.88 -5.80
C GLU A 42 4.48 -2.57 -5.22
N LEU A 43 5.51 -2.78 -6.04
CA LEU A 43 6.88 -2.41 -5.72
C LEU A 43 7.54 -1.78 -6.94
N TYR A 44 8.04 -0.57 -6.79
CA TYR A 44 8.71 0.16 -7.87
C TYR A 44 10.02 0.76 -7.36
N ASP A 45 11.06 0.67 -8.19
CA ASP A 45 12.28 1.47 -8.04
C ASP A 45 12.05 2.80 -8.76
N LEU A 46 11.87 3.90 -8.03
CA LEU A 46 11.61 5.22 -8.60
C LEU A 46 12.86 5.86 -9.21
N ALA A 47 14.06 5.35 -8.92
CA ALA A 47 15.29 5.81 -9.55
C ALA A 47 15.37 5.31 -11.01
N GLU A 48 15.08 4.02 -11.21
CA GLU A 48 15.13 3.37 -12.52
C GLU A 48 13.80 3.46 -13.29
N ASP A 49 12.66 3.45 -12.58
CA ASP A 49 11.30 3.49 -13.12
C ASP A 49 10.44 4.58 -12.43
N PRO A 50 10.76 5.87 -12.66
CA PRO A 50 10.01 6.98 -12.06
C PRO A 50 8.54 7.06 -12.50
N LEU A 51 8.15 6.31 -13.53
CA LEU A 51 6.78 6.25 -14.06
C LEU A 51 6.03 4.99 -13.63
N GLN A 52 6.63 4.14 -12.80
CA GLN A 52 5.97 2.98 -12.17
C GLN A 52 5.31 2.05 -13.19
N ARG A 53 6.04 1.72 -14.25
CA ARG A 53 5.56 0.90 -15.36
C ARG A 53 5.75 -0.60 -15.11
N VAL A 54 6.75 -0.97 -14.32
CA VAL A 54 7.11 -2.36 -14.06
C VAL A 54 6.99 -2.65 -12.58
N ASN A 55 5.89 -3.32 -12.20
CA ASN A 55 5.68 -3.75 -10.82
C ASN A 55 6.59 -4.95 -10.50
N LEU A 56 7.46 -4.79 -9.50
CA LEU A 56 8.42 -5.78 -9.04
C LEU A 56 7.87 -6.65 -7.88
N TRP A 57 6.60 -6.52 -7.50
CA TRP A 57 6.02 -7.19 -6.34
C TRP A 57 6.27 -8.71 -6.32
N ASP A 58 6.14 -9.34 -7.47
CA ASP A 58 6.32 -10.79 -7.65
C ASP A 58 7.72 -11.17 -8.16
N ASP A 59 8.62 -10.21 -8.37
CA ASP A 59 9.99 -10.49 -8.77
C ASP A 59 10.77 -11.09 -7.59
N PRO A 60 11.25 -12.36 -7.69
CA PRO A 60 12.02 -12.98 -6.61
C PRO A 60 13.31 -12.21 -6.28
N ALA A 61 13.91 -11.50 -7.23
CA ALA A 61 15.11 -10.70 -7.01
C ALA A 61 14.84 -9.48 -6.11
N ALA A 62 13.63 -8.93 -6.15
CA ALA A 62 13.20 -7.81 -5.32
C ALA A 62 12.69 -8.25 -3.92
N GLY A 63 12.54 -9.55 -3.68
CA GLY A 63 11.98 -10.12 -2.46
C GLY A 63 12.58 -9.59 -1.15
N PRO A 64 13.92 -9.56 -0.98
CA PRO A 64 14.53 -9.01 0.24
C PRO A 64 14.18 -7.55 0.50
N ARG A 65 14.17 -6.72 -0.55
CA ARG A 65 13.82 -5.30 -0.43
C ARG A 65 12.33 -5.10 -0.13
N LYS A 66 11.47 -5.94 -0.70
CA LYS A 66 10.03 -5.96 -0.37
C LYS A 66 9.82 -6.20 1.12
N VAL A 67 10.45 -7.24 1.68
CA VAL A 67 10.32 -7.60 3.09
C VAL A 67 10.77 -6.46 4.00
N GLU A 68 11.95 -5.88 3.74
CA GLU A 68 12.47 -4.75 4.52
C GLU A 68 11.51 -3.56 4.53
N LEU A 69 10.91 -3.22 3.38
CA LEU A 69 9.96 -2.11 3.29
C LEU A 69 8.64 -2.41 3.98
N LEU A 70 8.15 -3.66 3.94
CA LEU A 70 6.95 -4.06 4.66
C LEU A 70 7.16 -4.04 6.18
N GLU A 71 8.32 -4.47 6.66
CA GLU A 71 8.71 -4.37 8.07
C GLU A 71 8.80 -2.89 8.49
N ALA A 72 9.47 -2.05 7.69
CA ALA A 72 9.57 -0.62 7.97
C ALA A 72 8.21 0.08 7.95
N LEU A 73 7.30 -0.32 7.06
CA LEU A 73 5.93 0.18 7.02
C LEU A 73 5.20 -0.18 8.31
N GLU A 74 5.26 -1.45 8.74
CA GLU A 74 4.61 -1.92 9.97
C GLU A 74 5.13 -1.19 11.22
N GLU A 75 6.44 -0.92 11.29
CA GLU A 75 7.04 -0.18 12.41
C GLU A 75 6.66 1.31 12.43
N THR A 76 6.29 1.87 11.27
CA THR A 76 6.06 3.32 11.12
C THR A 76 4.57 3.67 11.12
N ILE A 77 3.71 2.78 10.63
CA ILE A 77 2.29 3.08 10.46
C ILE A 77 1.57 3.17 11.81
N PRO A 78 0.77 4.21 12.06
CA PRO A 78 -0.01 4.29 13.28
C PRO A 78 -1.11 3.22 13.34
N ASP A 79 -1.50 2.84 14.55
CA ASP A 79 -2.69 2.01 14.76
C ASP A 79 -3.93 2.69 14.17
N ARG A 80 -4.74 1.91 13.44
CA ARG A 80 -6.03 2.41 12.94
C ARG A 80 -6.98 2.76 14.09
N PRO A 81 -7.71 3.87 13.98
CA PRO A 81 -8.74 4.21 14.95
C PRO A 81 -9.85 3.16 14.92
N THR A 82 -10.31 2.74 16.10
CA THR A 82 -11.40 1.76 16.26
C THR A 82 -12.75 2.26 15.76
N ASN A 83 -12.92 3.58 15.62
CA ASN A 83 -14.10 4.20 15.05
C ASN A 83 -13.68 4.95 13.76
N PRO A 84 -14.09 4.46 12.58
CA PRO A 84 -13.71 5.09 11.32
C PRO A 84 -14.32 6.49 11.23
N LEU A 85 -13.59 7.39 10.58
CA LEU A 85 -14.13 8.70 10.24
C LEU A 85 -15.26 8.53 9.20
N PRO A 86 -16.33 9.35 9.27
CA PRO A 86 -17.37 9.30 8.26
C PRO A 86 -16.77 9.62 6.88
N ALA A 87 -17.10 8.79 5.88
CA ALA A 87 -16.67 9.01 4.51
C ALA A 87 -17.29 10.31 3.97
N GLU A 88 -16.43 11.26 3.57
CA GLU A 88 -16.85 12.48 2.89
C GLU A 88 -16.63 12.31 1.39
N ALA A 89 -17.71 12.27 0.61
CA ALA A 89 -17.62 12.35 -0.85
C ALA A 89 -17.39 13.81 -1.26
N ALA A 90 -16.45 14.06 -2.17
CA ALA A 90 -16.34 15.36 -2.82
C ALA A 90 -17.65 15.66 -3.57
N VAL A 91 -18.28 16.78 -3.22
CA VAL A 91 -19.49 17.31 -3.88
C VAL A 91 -19.19 17.96 -5.21
#